data_AF-V4S338-F1
#
_entry.id   AF-V4S338-F1
#
_cell.length_a   1.000
_cell.length_b   1.000
_cell.length_c   1.000
_cell.angle_alpha   90.00
_cell.angle_beta   90.00
_cell.angle_gamma   90.00
#
_symmetry.space_group_name_H-M   'P 1'
#
loop_
_entity.id
_entity.type
_entity.pdbx_description
1 polymer ?
#
loop_
_entity_poly.entity_id
_entity_poly.type
_entity_poly.pdbx_seq_one_letter_code
_entity_poly.pdbx_strand_id
1 'polypeptide(L)'
;MGSIPDPGELSELNPLSFDEFQRQTSLMTSCTLLWKELSDHFTSLEQNLQKKSAALRHKIQTLDTQTKASLDVLKKREVTIDGSVEIAMEKLEDRTEATLNSISRGQELGDGEVDDGDGLLMILMSYCLKMEARGFWKFVVTKKKEIEELRNALPAALSECVDPAKFVMEAISEVFPVDKRSDKSGNDLGWACVLVLESLIPVMVDPVIGKMRMLVTPSVKEKAKEIAERWKASLEERGGIENVKTPDVHTFLQLLVTFGIVKKEDVDLYRKLVVGSAWRKQMPKLAVSLGLGDKMP
;
A
#
# COMPACT_ATOMS: atom_id res chain seq x y z
N MET A 1 14.87 -22.31 -121.12
CA MET A 1 15.55 -21.80 -119.91
C MET A 1 14.54 -21.77 -118.78
N GLY A 2 14.90 -22.34 -117.63
CA GLY A 2 14.11 -22.32 -116.38
C GLY A 2 14.21 -23.64 -115.62
N SER A 3 15.10 -23.72 -114.63
CA SER A 3 15.37 -24.87 -113.74
C SER A 3 14.47 -24.89 -112.48
N ILE A 4 14.04 -26.11 -112.08
CA ILE A 4 13.93 -26.79 -110.73
C ILE A 4 14.13 -25.91 -109.46
N PRO A 5 13.34 -26.03 -108.34
CA PRO A 5 13.21 -27.20 -107.41
C PRO A 5 11.84 -27.40 -106.72
N ASP A 6 11.54 -28.34 -105.81
CA ASP A 6 11.89 -29.74 -105.41
C ASP A 6 10.93 -30.07 -104.22
N PRO A 7 10.42 -31.29 -103.99
CA PRO A 7 9.42 -31.57 -102.95
C PRO A 7 10.12 -32.02 -101.67
N GLY A 8 10.30 -31.11 -100.71
CA GLY A 8 10.91 -31.50 -99.43
C GLY A 8 11.08 -30.36 -98.44
N GLU A 9 10.02 -29.99 -97.74
CA GLU A 9 10.13 -29.37 -96.40
C GLU A 9 9.00 -29.92 -95.52
N LEU A 10 9.18 -31.14 -95.02
CA LEU A 10 8.62 -31.49 -93.72
C LEU A 10 9.37 -30.62 -92.71
N SER A 11 8.74 -29.54 -92.25
CA SER A 11 9.24 -28.75 -91.13
C SER A 11 9.59 -29.69 -89.99
N GLU A 12 10.89 -29.79 -89.69
CA GLU A 12 11.42 -30.43 -88.49
C GLU A 12 10.83 -29.73 -87.27
N LEU A 13 9.80 -30.35 -86.69
CA LEU A 13 9.40 -30.11 -85.32
C LEU A 13 10.57 -30.53 -84.44
N ASN A 14 11.39 -29.57 -84.06
CA ASN A 14 12.49 -29.72 -83.12
C ASN A 14 11.92 -30.34 -81.82
N PRO A 15 12.27 -31.59 -81.44
CA PRO A 15 11.78 -32.16 -80.20
C PRO A 15 12.52 -31.44 -79.06
N LEU A 16 11.78 -30.70 -78.24
CA LEU A 16 12.25 -30.17 -76.97
C LEU A 16 13.07 -31.26 -76.24
N SER A 17 14.36 -30.99 -76.01
CA SER A 17 15.25 -31.98 -75.38
C SER A 17 14.76 -32.31 -73.97
N PHE A 18 14.89 -33.58 -73.57
CA PHE A 18 14.47 -34.06 -72.24
C PHE A 18 15.10 -33.26 -71.09
N ASP A 19 16.34 -32.80 -71.25
CA ASP A 19 17.05 -31.95 -70.29
C ASP A 19 16.36 -30.58 -70.09
N GLU A 20 15.80 -30.00 -71.14
CA GLU A 20 15.09 -28.73 -71.06
C GLU A 20 13.74 -28.87 -70.33
N PHE A 21 13.06 -29.99 -70.55
CA PHE A 21 11.85 -30.34 -69.80
C PHE A 21 12.15 -30.59 -68.30
N GLN A 22 13.24 -31.28 -67.98
CA GLN A 22 13.70 -31.46 -66.60
C GLN A 22 14.03 -30.11 -65.94
N ARG A 23 14.70 -29.21 -66.66
CA ARG A 23 15.02 -27.86 -66.17
C ARG A 23 13.76 -27.04 -65.90
N GLN A 24 12.77 -27.05 -66.80
CA GLN A 24 11.48 -26.38 -66.57
C GLN A 24 10.73 -26.96 -65.37
N THR A 25 10.73 -28.30 -65.22
CA THR A 25 10.09 -28.98 -64.08
C THR A 25 10.74 -28.58 -62.75
N SER A 26 12.08 -28.50 -62.71
CA SER A 26 12.84 -28.04 -61.54
C SER A 26 12.52 -26.59 -61.17
N LEU A 27 12.47 -25.69 -62.17
CA LEU A 27 12.07 -24.29 -61.98
C LEU A 27 10.65 -24.15 -61.42
N MET A 28 9.69 -24.89 -61.98
CA MET A 28 8.31 -24.88 -61.52
C MET A 28 8.18 -25.43 -60.09
N THR A 29 8.95 -26.45 -59.74
CA THR A 29 9.03 -26.99 -58.38
C THR A 29 9.63 -25.98 -57.41
N SER A 30 10.70 -25.27 -57.81
CA SER A 30 11.30 -24.21 -57.00
C SER A 30 10.35 -23.03 -56.79
N CYS A 31 9.67 -22.57 -57.85
CA CYS A 31 8.66 -21.51 -57.75
C CYS A 31 7.50 -21.91 -56.83
N THR A 32 7.00 -23.15 -56.92
CA THR A 32 5.91 -23.62 -56.04
C THR A 32 6.34 -23.71 -54.59
N LEU A 33 7.57 -24.13 -54.30
CA LEU A 33 8.14 -24.11 -52.94
C LEU A 33 8.26 -22.68 -52.40
N LEU A 34 8.81 -21.74 -53.19
CA LEU A 34 8.93 -20.34 -52.80
C LEU A 34 7.57 -19.69 -52.54
N TRP A 35 6.57 -19.97 -53.38
CA TRP A 35 5.20 -19.51 -53.17
C TRP A 35 4.60 -20.07 -51.88
N LYS A 36 4.86 -21.34 -51.58
CA LYS A 36 4.41 -21.97 -50.34
C LYS A 36 5.06 -21.31 -49.12
N GLU A 37 6.38 -21.13 -49.13
CA GLU A 37 7.11 -20.49 -48.04
C GLU A 37 6.64 -19.04 -47.81
N LEU A 38 6.41 -18.29 -48.89
CA LEU A 38 5.87 -16.93 -48.82
C LEU A 38 4.46 -16.91 -48.21
N SER A 39 3.58 -17.82 -48.65
CA SER A 39 2.22 -17.96 -48.11
C SER A 39 2.22 -18.33 -46.63
N ASP A 40 3.08 -19.27 -46.23
CA ASP A 40 3.22 -19.70 -44.84
C ASP A 40 3.75 -18.54 -43.97
N HIS A 41 4.70 -17.75 -44.48
CA HIS A 41 5.22 -16.57 -43.79
C HIS A 41 4.15 -15.48 -43.62
N PHE A 42 3.37 -15.17 -44.66
CA PHE A 42 2.25 -14.21 -44.55
C PHE A 42 1.20 -14.69 -43.55
N THR A 43 0.87 -15.98 -43.56
CA THR A 43 -0.08 -16.56 -42.60
C THR A 43 0.45 -16.45 -41.16
N SER A 44 1.73 -16.74 -40.95
CA SER A 44 2.39 -16.60 -39.65
C SER A 44 2.39 -15.14 -39.17
N LEU A 45 2.69 -14.19 -40.06
CA LEU A 45 2.68 -12.77 -39.76
C LEU A 45 1.27 -12.28 -39.40
N GLU A 46 0.26 -12.70 -40.16
CA GLU A 46 -1.13 -12.36 -39.90
C GLU A 46 -1.57 -12.88 -38.52
N GLN A 47 -1.29 -14.15 -38.21
CA GLN A 47 -1.58 -14.72 -36.89
C GLN A 47 -0.84 -13.99 -35.76
N ASN A 48 0.43 -13.60 -35.97
CA ASN A 48 1.19 -12.83 -34.99
C ASN A 48 0.54 -11.45 -34.74
N LEU A 49 0.13 -10.78 -35.81
CA LEU A 49 -0.47 -9.45 -35.77
C LEU A 49 -1.86 -9.50 -35.12
N GLN A 50 -2.66 -10.53 -35.41
CA GLN A 50 -3.93 -10.79 -34.74
C GLN A 50 -3.74 -11.04 -33.24
N LYS A 51 -2.77 -11.88 -32.84
CA LYS A 51 -2.44 -12.13 -31.43
C LYS A 51 -2.04 -10.85 -30.70
N LYS A 52 -1.14 -10.04 -31.29
CA LYS A 52 -0.71 -8.76 -30.72
C LYS A 52 -1.88 -7.76 -30.62
N SER A 53 -2.72 -7.69 -31.65
CA SER A 53 -3.91 -6.84 -31.66
C SER A 53 -4.89 -7.23 -30.55
N ALA A 54 -5.17 -8.52 -30.37
CA ALA A 54 -6.02 -9.02 -29.30
C ALA A 54 -5.44 -8.71 -27.90
N ALA A 55 -4.13 -8.92 -27.71
CA ALA A 55 -3.46 -8.59 -26.45
C ALA A 55 -3.52 -7.09 -26.12
N LEU A 56 -3.35 -6.22 -27.12
CA LEU A 56 -3.49 -4.77 -26.94
C LEU A 56 -4.93 -4.37 -26.58
N ARG A 57 -5.94 -4.94 -27.25
CA ARG A 57 -7.35 -4.68 -26.90
C ARG A 57 -7.66 -5.08 -25.47
N HIS A 58 -7.20 -6.25 -25.03
CA HIS A 58 -7.36 -6.70 -23.64
C HIS A 58 -6.70 -5.73 -22.66
N LYS A 59 -5.48 -5.26 -22.96
CA LYS A 59 -4.77 -4.29 -22.13
C LYS A 59 -5.50 -2.95 -22.06
N ILE A 60 -6.03 -2.46 -23.18
CA ILE A 60 -6.85 -1.24 -23.22
C ILE A 60 -8.10 -1.41 -22.35
N GLN A 61 -8.82 -2.52 -22.46
CA GLN A 61 -10.01 -2.79 -21.66
C GLN A 61 -9.69 -2.90 -20.15
N THR A 62 -8.56 -3.52 -19.81
CA THR A 62 -8.09 -3.60 -18.41
C THR A 62 -7.76 -2.20 -17.87
N LEU A 63 -7.10 -1.36 -18.67
CA LEU A 63 -6.81 0.01 -18.26
C LEU A 63 -8.08 0.84 -18.12
N ASP A 64 -9.03 0.74 -19.05
CA ASP A 64 -10.29 1.48 -19.01
C ASP A 64 -11.11 1.14 -17.75
N THR A 65 -11.23 -0.15 -17.44
CA THR A 65 -11.92 -0.61 -16.22
C THR A 65 -11.21 -0.14 -14.95
N GLN A 66 -9.87 -0.16 -14.91
CA GLN A 66 -9.08 0.37 -13.79
C GLN A 66 -9.23 1.89 -13.64
N THR A 67 -9.22 2.64 -14.74
CA THR A 67 -9.39 4.09 -14.76
C THR A 67 -10.79 4.47 -14.27
N LYS A 68 -11.83 3.78 -14.75
CA LYS A 68 -13.21 4.01 -14.32
C LYS A 68 -13.38 3.74 -12.82
N ALA A 69 -12.87 2.61 -12.33
CA ALA A 69 -12.91 2.31 -10.90
C ALA A 69 -12.16 3.35 -10.05
N SER A 70 -10.99 3.83 -10.53
CA SER A 70 -10.22 4.86 -9.85
C SER A 70 -10.95 6.21 -9.81
N LEU A 71 -11.63 6.56 -10.90
CA LEU A 71 -12.42 7.79 -11.01
C LEU A 71 -13.64 7.75 -10.08
N ASP A 72 -14.32 6.60 -9.96
CA ASP A 72 -15.44 6.44 -9.02
C ASP A 72 -14.99 6.61 -7.56
N VAL A 73 -13.79 6.11 -7.20
CA VAL A 73 -13.21 6.32 -5.86
C VAL A 73 -12.89 7.79 -5.62
N LEU A 74 -12.33 8.49 -6.61
CA LEU A 74 -12.02 9.92 -6.50
C LEU A 74 -13.28 10.77 -6.39
N LYS A 75 -14.33 10.46 -7.17
CA LYS A 75 -15.61 11.17 -7.11
C LYS A 75 -16.29 10.98 -5.76
N LYS A 76 -16.25 9.77 -5.19
CA LYS A 76 -16.72 9.53 -3.82
C LYS A 76 -15.94 10.38 -2.82
N ARG A 77 -14.61 10.42 -2.94
CA ARG A 77 -13.75 11.23 -2.06
C ARG A 77 -14.06 12.73 -2.17
N GLU A 78 -14.29 13.24 -3.37
CA GLU A 78 -14.62 14.66 -3.59
C GLU A 78 -15.89 15.05 -2.82
N VAL A 79 -16.97 14.28 -2.99
CA VAL A 79 -18.24 14.51 -2.28
C VAL A 79 -18.08 14.39 -0.76
N THR A 80 -17.15 13.55 -0.28
CA THR A 80 -16.95 13.35 1.16
C THR A 80 -16.03 14.39 1.79
N ILE A 81 -15.23 15.11 1.00
CA ILE A 81 -14.39 16.20 1.51
C ILE A 81 -15.27 17.31 2.08
N ASP A 82 -16.33 17.71 1.37
CA ASP A 82 -17.22 18.78 1.83
C ASP A 82 -17.82 18.44 3.20
N GLY A 83 -18.37 17.24 3.36
CA GLY A 83 -18.90 16.79 4.64
C GLY A 83 -17.83 16.63 5.73
N SER A 84 -16.60 16.21 5.37
CA SER A 84 -15.50 16.13 6.33
C SER A 84 -15.02 17.50 6.80
N VAL A 85 -15.03 18.49 5.92
CA VAL A 85 -14.67 19.88 6.22
C VAL A 85 -15.72 20.49 7.12
N GLU A 86 -17.00 20.29 6.83
CA GLU A 86 -18.11 20.77 7.67
C GLU A 86 -17.98 20.23 9.11
N ILE A 87 -17.79 18.92 9.28
CA ILE A 87 -17.59 18.28 10.59
C ILE A 87 -16.35 18.84 11.31
N ALA A 88 -15.27 19.12 10.57
CA ALA A 88 -14.06 19.68 11.15
C ALA A 88 -14.25 21.15 11.58
N MET A 89 -15.06 21.92 10.84
CA MET A 89 -15.41 23.30 11.18
C MET A 89 -16.31 23.34 12.42
N GLU A 90 -17.35 22.51 12.49
CA GLU A 90 -18.22 22.38 13.67
C GLU A 90 -17.40 22.06 14.93
N LYS A 91 -16.50 21.07 14.85
CA LYS A 91 -15.58 20.74 15.97
C LYS A 91 -14.65 21.88 16.35
N LEU A 92 -14.20 22.68 15.38
CA LEU A 92 -13.35 23.83 15.66
C LEU A 92 -14.16 24.92 16.37
N GLU A 93 -15.39 25.18 15.93
CA GLU A 93 -16.31 26.11 16.56
C GLU A 93 -16.60 25.70 18.02
N ASP A 94 -16.98 24.45 18.26
CA ASP A 94 -17.18 23.88 19.60
C ASP A 94 -15.95 24.08 20.49
N ARG A 95 -14.75 23.83 19.95
CA ARG A 95 -13.49 24.01 20.67
C ARG A 95 -13.21 25.48 20.97
N THR A 96 -13.47 26.38 20.02
CA THR A 96 -13.33 27.82 20.25
C THR A 96 -14.31 28.30 21.32
N GLU A 97 -15.55 27.82 21.31
CA GLU A 97 -16.56 28.17 22.30
C GLU A 97 -16.19 27.64 23.69
N ALA A 98 -15.75 26.38 23.80
CA ALA A 98 -15.28 25.81 25.07
C ALA A 98 -14.04 26.55 25.63
N THR A 99 -13.13 26.95 24.75
CA THR A 99 -11.95 27.74 25.12
C THR A 99 -12.36 29.14 25.58
N LEU A 100 -13.28 29.80 24.86
CA LEU A 100 -13.81 31.11 25.25
C LEU A 100 -14.57 31.06 26.58
N ASN A 101 -15.34 29.99 26.80
CA ASN A 101 -16.09 29.77 28.04
C ASN A 101 -15.15 29.51 29.23
N SER A 102 -14.06 28.75 29.04
CA SER A 102 -13.07 28.53 30.09
C SER A 102 -12.24 29.78 30.40
N ILE A 103 -11.93 30.62 29.41
CA ILE A 103 -11.28 31.93 29.60
C ILE A 103 -12.23 32.90 30.34
N SER A 104 -13.51 32.92 29.98
CA SER A 104 -14.53 33.78 30.61
C SER A 104 -14.86 33.36 32.04
N ARG A 105 -14.67 32.07 32.36
CA ARG A 105 -14.85 31.48 33.70
C ARG A 105 -13.56 31.41 34.53
N GLY A 106 -12.53 32.17 34.18
CA GLY A 106 -11.25 32.13 34.91
C GLY A 106 -11.42 32.14 36.43
N GLN A 107 -10.82 31.14 37.10
CA GLN A 107 -10.69 30.93 38.56
C GLN A 107 -11.77 30.16 39.33
N GLU A 108 -12.22 28.99 38.88
CA GLU A 108 -12.68 27.96 39.84
C GLU A 108 -12.29 26.55 39.36
N LEU A 109 -11.03 26.16 39.59
CA LEU A 109 -10.70 24.73 39.73
C LEU A 109 -10.76 24.43 41.22
N GLY A 110 -12.00 24.29 41.70
CA GLY A 110 -12.32 23.70 42.98
C GLY A 110 -12.05 22.20 42.96
N ASP A 111 -11.56 21.75 44.10
CA ASP A 111 -11.21 20.40 44.55
C ASP A 111 -12.41 19.43 44.50
N GLY A 112 -12.90 19.12 43.30
CA GLY A 112 -13.87 18.06 43.08
C GLY A 112 -13.15 16.75 42.81
N GLU A 113 -13.40 15.74 43.63
CA GLU A 113 -12.99 14.36 43.36
C GLU A 113 -13.51 13.93 41.99
N VAL A 114 -12.64 14.00 40.98
CA VAL A 114 -12.90 13.49 39.64
C VAL A 114 -12.68 11.99 39.70
N ASP A 115 -13.65 11.22 39.19
CA ASP A 115 -13.52 9.78 38.97
C ASP A 115 -12.18 9.49 38.27
N ASP A 116 -11.46 8.45 38.69
CA ASP A 116 -10.08 8.18 38.26
C ASP A 116 -9.95 8.13 36.72
N GLY A 117 -11.01 7.67 36.04
CA GLY A 117 -11.11 7.62 34.57
C GLY A 117 -11.27 9.00 33.90
N ASP A 118 -12.08 9.89 34.47
CA ASP A 118 -12.29 11.25 33.97
C ASP A 118 -11.03 12.10 34.17
N GLY A 119 -10.33 11.92 35.31
CA GLY A 119 -9.04 12.56 35.55
C GLY A 119 -7.96 12.15 34.54
N LEU A 120 -7.90 10.85 34.19
CA LEU A 120 -6.97 10.33 33.19
C LEU A 120 -7.21 10.92 31.80
N LEU A 121 -8.46 10.96 31.35
CA LEU A 121 -8.82 11.53 30.04
C LEU A 121 -8.44 13.01 29.95
N MET A 122 -8.76 13.80 30.98
CA MET A 122 -8.44 15.23 31.02
C MET A 122 -6.94 15.51 30.93
N ILE A 123 -6.12 14.69 31.61
CA ILE A 123 -4.65 14.80 31.53
C ILE A 123 -4.17 14.50 30.11
N LEU A 124 -4.65 13.41 29.49
CA LEU A 124 -4.30 13.06 28.11
C LEU A 124 -4.72 14.15 27.12
N MET A 125 -5.93 14.68 27.24
CA MET A 125 -6.43 15.79 26.43
C MET A 125 -5.55 17.02 26.59
N SER A 126 -5.16 17.39 27.82
CA SER A 126 -4.26 18.52 28.06
C SER A 126 -2.93 18.38 27.31
N TYR A 127 -2.31 17.20 27.31
CA TYR A 127 -1.09 16.97 26.54
C TYR A 127 -1.32 17.06 25.03
N CYS A 128 -2.43 16.50 24.53
CA CYS A 128 -2.79 16.51 23.11
C CYS A 128 -3.06 17.94 22.61
N LEU A 129 -3.83 18.74 23.37
CA LEU A 129 -4.11 20.14 23.09
C LEU A 129 -2.84 21.00 23.05
N LYS A 130 -1.91 20.75 23.98
CA LYS A 130 -0.61 21.45 24.06
C LYS A 130 0.44 20.90 23.08
N MET A 131 0.13 19.84 22.34
CA MET A 131 1.08 19.09 21.50
C MET A 131 2.34 18.65 22.27
N GLU A 132 2.20 18.30 23.55
CA GLU A 132 3.32 17.95 24.43
C GLU A 132 3.57 16.43 24.42
N ALA A 133 4.17 15.94 23.32
CA ALA A 133 4.33 14.50 23.06
C ALA A 133 5.19 13.77 24.10
N ARG A 134 6.18 14.45 24.70
CA ARG A 134 7.09 13.85 25.69
C ARG A 134 6.41 13.58 27.03
N GLY A 135 5.66 14.55 27.57
CA GLY A 135 4.86 14.39 28.78
C GLY A 135 3.76 13.35 28.60
N PHE A 136 3.07 13.39 27.46
CA PHE A 136 2.12 12.35 27.06
C PHE A 136 2.74 10.96 27.11
N TRP A 137 3.89 10.77 26.44
CA TRP A 137 4.57 9.48 26.41
C TRP A 137 4.96 9.00 27.80
N LYS A 138 5.57 9.86 28.61
CA LYS A 138 5.95 9.55 30.00
C LYS A 138 4.75 9.15 30.85
N PHE A 139 3.61 9.80 30.66
CA PHE A 139 2.39 9.48 31.37
C PHE A 139 1.81 8.12 30.94
N VAL A 140 1.71 7.86 29.63
CA VAL A 140 1.17 6.59 29.12
C VAL A 140 1.99 5.40 29.61
N VAL A 141 3.32 5.49 29.63
CA VAL A 141 4.18 4.36 30.00
C VAL A 141 4.14 4.02 31.50
N THR A 142 3.80 4.96 32.38
CA THR A 142 3.63 4.69 33.83
C THR A 142 2.30 4.02 34.14
N LYS A 143 1.32 4.14 33.24
CA LYS A 143 -0.07 3.69 33.39
C LYS A 143 -0.34 2.29 32.85
N LYS A 144 0.67 1.41 32.84
CA LYS A 144 0.57 0.03 32.31
C LYS A 144 -0.55 -0.81 32.91
N LYS A 145 -0.89 -0.58 34.19
CA LYS A 145 -1.98 -1.32 34.88
C LYS A 145 -3.37 -0.89 34.43
N GLU A 146 -3.49 0.33 33.89
CA GLU A 146 -4.72 0.99 33.46
C GLU A 146 -4.87 0.89 31.93
N ILE A 147 -4.39 -0.20 31.31
CA ILE A 147 -4.30 -0.33 29.85
C ILE A 147 -5.67 -0.27 29.14
N GLU A 148 -6.72 -0.78 29.77
CA GLU A 148 -8.08 -0.77 29.20
C GLU A 148 -8.68 0.64 29.28
N GLU A 149 -8.47 1.36 30.39
CA GLU A 149 -8.86 2.76 30.55
C GLU A 149 -8.13 3.65 29.53
N LEU A 150 -6.81 3.46 29.38
CA LEU A 150 -6.04 4.12 28.33
C LEU A 150 -6.60 3.82 26.94
N ARG A 151 -6.92 2.55 26.63
CA ARG A 151 -7.47 2.18 25.31
C ARG A 151 -8.79 2.88 25.01
N ASN A 152 -9.62 3.11 26.02
CA ASN A 152 -10.90 3.81 25.86
C ASN A 152 -10.71 5.33 25.76
N ALA A 153 -9.80 5.91 26.53
CA ALA A 153 -9.59 7.36 26.60
C ALA A 153 -8.73 7.92 25.45
N LEU A 154 -7.73 7.15 24.98
CA LEU A 154 -6.74 7.62 24.01
C LEU A 154 -7.35 8.11 22.68
N PRO A 155 -8.34 7.43 22.06
CA PRO A 155 -8.95 7.93 20.83
C PRO A 155 -9.57 9.32 21.00
N ALA A 156 -10.30 9.55 22.09
CA ALA A 156 -10.92 10.84 22.39
C ALA A 156 -9.88 11.92 22.72
N ALA A 157 -8.81 11.58 23.44
CA ALA A 157 -7.73 12.52 23.69
C ALA A 157 -6.97 12.89 22.42
N LEU A 158 -6.64 11.91 21.58
CA LEU A 158 -5.89 12.11 20.35
C LEU A 158 -6.68 12.92 19.30
N SER A 159 -8.01 12.92 19.33
CA SER A 159 -8.81 13.79 18.45
C SER A 159 -8.65 15.28 18.76
N GLU A 160 -8.11 15.63 19.93
CA GLU A 160 -7.82 17.02 20.30
C GLU A 160 -6.49 17.55 19.73
N CYS A 161 -5.64 16.66 19.22
CA CYS A 161 -4.38 17.03 18.60
C CYS A 161 -4.61 17.79 17.30
N VAL A 162 -3.78 18.80 17.04
CA VAL A 162 -3.77 19.53 15.75
C VAL A 162 -3.32 18.60 14.61
N ASP A 163 -2.32 17.77 14.87
CA ASP A 163 -1.86 16.71 13.96
C ASP A 163 -1.62 15.43 14.77
N PRO A 164 -2.67 14.59 14.95
CA PRO A 164 -2.59 13.37 15.77
C PRO A 164 -1.50 12.41 15.26
N ALA A 165 -1.35 12.33 13.94
CA ALA A 165 -0.44 11.42 13.26
C ALA A 165 1.03 11.78 13.55
N LYS A 166 1.37 13.07 13.40
CA LYS A 166 2.68 13.61 13.74
C LYS A 166 2.96 13.53 15.24
N PHE A 167 1.97 13.86 16.08
CA PHE A 167 2.07 13.80 17.53
C PHE A 167 2.45 12.40 18.03
N VAL A 168 1.76 11.36 17.54
CA VAL A 168 2.05 9.97 17.92
C VAL A 168 3.43 9.53 17.46
N MET A 169 3.88 9.93 16.26
CA MET A 169 5.24 9.62 15.81
C MET A 169 6.31 10.24 16.70
N GLU A 170 6.07 11.45 17.21
CA GLU A 170 6.97 12.11 18.15
C GLU A 170 6.93 11.44 19.52
N ALA A 171 5.76 11.06 20.01
CA ALA A 171 5.61 10.38 21.30
C ALA A 171 6.42 9.08 21.36
N ILE A 172 6.41 8.27 20.30
CA ILE A 172 7.09 6.97 20.27
C ILE A 172 8.57 7.05 19.85
N SER A 173 9.10 8.23 19.47
CA SER A 173 10.38 8.35 18.75
C SER A 173 11.64 8.00 19.55
N GLU A 174 11.53 7.97 20.88
CA GLU A 174 12.61 7.57 21.78
C GLU A 174 12.76 6.04 21.88
N VAL A 175 11.70 5.29 21.53
CA VAL A 175 11.63 3.83 21.68
C VAL A 175 11.60 3.12 20.32
N PHE A 176 10.92 3.70 19.33
CA PHE A 176 10.73 3.11 18.02
C PHE A 176 11.20 4.08 16.92
N PRO A 177 11.90 3.63 15.85
CA PRO A 177 12.18 2.25 15.44
C PRO A 177 13.36 1.58 16.15
N VAL A 178 14.19 2.34 16.83
CA VAL A 178 15.33 1.84 17.62
C VAL A 178 15.27 2.52 18.98
N ASP A 179 15.40 1.75 20.05
CA ASP A 179 15.34 2.27 21.42
C ASP A 179 16.62 3.05 21.76
N LYS A 180 16.47 4.35 21.98
CA LYS A 180 17.56 5.30 22.26
C LYS A 180 17.75 5.57 23.74
N ARG A 181 16.93 4.97 24.61
CA ARG A 181 16.99 5.22 26.06
C ARG A 181 18.31 4.72 26.65
N SER A 182 18.91 5.56 27.50
CA SER A 182 20.18 5.27 28.18
C SER A 182 20.03 4.15 29.20
N ASP A 183 18.92 4.13 29.93
CA ASP A 183 18.59 3.09 30.89
C ASP A 183 17.66 2.06 30.22
N LYS A 184 18.25 0.99 29.68
CA LYS A 184 17.53 -0.15 29.08
C LYS A 184 16.97 -1.08 30.17
N SER A 185 16.58 -0.56 31.34
CA SER A 185 16.24 -1.28 32.58
C SER A 185 14.99 -2.17 32.48
N GLY A 186 15.02 -3.13 31.56
CA GLY A 186 14.14 -4.30 31.48
C GLY A 186 12.72 -4.04 30.97
N ASN A 187 12.21 -2.80 31.02
CA ASN A 187 10.83 -2.52 30.64
C ASN A 187 10.67 -2.34 29.13
N ASP A 188 10.16 -3.40 28.50
CA ASP A 188 9.61 -3.38 27.15
C ASP A 188 8.45 -2.37 27.07
N LEU A 189 8.62 -1.34 26.23
CA LEU A 189 7.62 -0.31 25.97
C LEU A 189 6.89 -0.53 24.63
N GLY A 190 7.12 -1.65 23.95
CA GLY A 190 6.43 -1.99 22.71
C GLY A 190 4.91 -2.05 22.88
N TRP A 191 4.42 -2.48 24.06
CA TRP A 191 2.98 -2.45 24.37
C TRP A 191 2.38 -1.03 24.30
N ALA A 192 3.11 -0.01 24.75
CA ALA A 192 2.66 1.38 24.74
C ALA A 192 2.68 1.94 23.33
N CYS A 193 3.73 1.64 22.54
CA CYS A 193 3.78 2.02 21.13
C CYS A 193 2.58 1.43 20.37
N VAL A 194 2.32 0.14 20.54
CA VAL A 194 1.17 -0.54 19.93
C VAL A 194 -0.15 0.10 20.35
N LEU A 195 -0.34 0.34 21.64
CA LEU A 195 -1.57 0.94 22.17
C LEU A 195 -1.85 2.31 21.56
N VAL A 196 -0.84 3.19 21.52
CA VAL A 196 -0.98 4.54 20.96
C VAL A 196 -1.21 4.48 19.45
N LEU A 197 -0.49 3.62 18.72
CA LEU A 197 -0.68 3.44 17.28
C LEU A 197 -2.05 2.86 16.94
N GLU A 198 -2.55 1.87 17.71
CA GLU A 198 -3.89 1.30 17.51
C GLU A 198 -4.98 2.35 17.80
N SER A 199 -4.83 3.11 18.88
CA SER A 199 -5.78 4.16 19.28
C SER A 199 -5.84 5.33 18.29
N LEU A 200 -4.79 5.52 17.49
CA LEU A 200 -4.72 6.55 16.46
C LEU A 200 -5.58 6.21 15.22
N ILE A 201 -5.79 4.92 14.91
CA ILE A 201 -6.56 4.49 13.73
C ILE A 201 -7.94 5.16 13.64
N PRO A 202 -8.82 5.09 14.67
CA PRO A 202 -10.15 5.70 14.61
C PRO A 202 -10.12 7.24 14.50
N VAL A 203 -9.01 7.89 14.87
CA VAL A 203 -8.85 9.34 14.77
C VAL A 203 -8.47 9.78 13.36
N MET A 204 -7.78 8.91 12.62
CA MET A 204 -7.27 9.20 11.28
C MET A 204 -8.17 8.69 10.16
N VAL A 205 -9.34 8.12 10.42
CA VAL A 205 -10.27 7.71 9.36
C VAL A 205 -11.13 8.89 8.92
N ASP A 206 -11.46 8.95 7.64
CA ASP A 206 -12.42 9.91 7.11
C ASP A 206 -13.79 9.71 7.79
N PRO A 207 -14.43 10.76 8.30
CA PRO A 207 -15.68 10.62 9.06
C PRO A 207 -16.86 10.12 8.21
N VAL A 208 -16.78 10.23 6.88
CA VAL A 208 -17.86 9.84 5.96
C VAL A 208 -17.59 8.47 5.34
N ILE A 209 -16.38 8.22 4.83
CA ILE A 209 -16.02 6.95 4.15
C ILE A 209 -15.16 6.01 4.99
N GLY A 210 -14.87 6.38 6.23
CA GLY A 210 -14.20 5.53 7.21
C GLY A 210 -12.84 5.04 6.74
N LYS A 211 -12.58 3.73 6.96
CA LYS A 211 -11.30 3.07 6.64
C LYS A 211 -10.93 3.07 5.15
N MET A 212 -11.85 3.43 4.25
CA MET A 212 -11.51 3.59 2.82
C MET A 212 -10.53 4.75 2.59
N ARG A 213 -10.47 5.73 3.51
CA ARG A 213 -9.55 6.86 3.43
C ARG A 213 -8.98 7.20 4.81
N MET A 214 -7.66 7.11 4.91
CA MET A 214 -6.91 7.63 6.05
C MET A 214 -6.54 9.10 5.80
N LEU A 215 -6.84 9.96 6.75
CA LEU A 215 -6.51 11.39 6.80
C LEU A 215 -5.08 11.59 7.32
N VAL A 216 -4.10 11.09 6.56
CA VAL A 216 -2.67 11.26 6.86
C VAL A 216 -2.02 12.11 5.77
N THR A 217 -1.26 13.13 6.17
CA THR A 217 -0.56 13.99 5.21
C THR A 217 0.55 13.23 4.48
N PRO A 218 0.89 13.60 3.23
CA PRO A 218 1.96 12.95 2.48
C PRO A 218 3.31 12.94 3.22
N SER A 219 3.67 14.05 3.86
CA SER A 219 4.91 14.19 4.64
C SER A 219 4.95 13.24 5.83
N VAL A 220 3.84 13.12 6.58
CA VAL A 220 3.74 12.18 7.70
C VAL A 220 3.82 10.74 7.19
N LYS A 221 3.14 10.43 6.07
CA LYS A 221 3.19 9.11 5.45
C LYS A 221 4.60 8.73 4.97
N GLU A 222 5.35 9.69 4.43
CA GLU A 222 6.75 9.50 4.04
C GLU A 222 7.64 9.23 5.26
N LYS A 223 7.49 10.02 6.33
CA LYS A 223 8.19 9.80 7.60
C LYS A 223 7.89 8.41 8.19
N ALA A 224 6.65 7.94 8.13
CA ALA A 224 6.28 6.59 8.55
C ALA A 224 7.02 5.51 7.73
N LYS A 225 7.17 5.71 6.41
CA LYS A 225 7.96 4.81 5.55
C LYS A 225 9.43 4.82 5.95
N GLU A 226 10.02 5.98 6.20
CA GLU A 226 11.41 6.07 6.66
C GLU A 226 11.63 5.34 7.99
N ILE A 227 10.68 5.48 8.93
CA ILE A 227 10.71 4.75 10.20
C ILE A 227 10.65 3.23 9.95
N ALA A 228 9.77 2.77 9.06
CA ALA A 228 9.65 1.36 8.70
C ALA A 228 10.93 0.82 8.04
N GLU A 229 11.54 1.56 7.12
CA GLU A 229 12.81 1.17 6.48
C GLU A 229 13.96 1.13 7.49
N ARG A 230 14.04 2.13 8.40
CA ARG A 230 15.05 2.15 9.46
C ARG A 230 14.89 0.96 10.41
N TRP A 231 13.67 0.59 10.76
CA TRP A 231 13.43 -0.61 11.56
C TRP A 231 13.88 -1.88 10.83
N LYS A 232 13.56 -2.04 9.54
CA LYS A 232 14.00 -3.18 8.73
C LYS A 232 15.52 -3.26 8.62
N ALA A 233 16.20 -2.13 8.38
CA ALA A 233 17.67 -2.10 8.35
C ALA A 233 18.27 -2.57 9.69
N SER A 234 17.71 -2.11 10.81
CA SER A 234 18.13 -2.54 12.15
C SER A 234 17.82 -4.01 12.46
N LEU A 235 16.92 -4.66 11.72
CA LEU A 235 16.57 -6.06 11.92
C LEU A 235 17.72 -6.97 11.49
N GLU A 236 18.34 -6.66 10.35
CA GLU A 236 19.50 -7.39 9.82
C GLU A 236 20.70 -7.25 10.76
N GLU A 237 20.97 -6.04 11.26
CA GLU A 237 22.04 -5.76 12.23
C GLU A 237 21.85 -6.51 13.56
N ARG A 238 20.61 -6.80 13.94
CA ARG A 238 20.25 -7.51 15.18
C ARG A 238 20.24 -9.04 15.03
N GLY A 239 20.73 -9.57 13.91
CA GLY A 239 20.78 -11.02 13.67
C GLY A 239 19.46 -11.59 13.12
N GLY A 240 18.67 -10.77 12.45
CA GLY A 240 17.50 -11.20 11.67
C GLY A 240 16.24 -11.50 12.49
N ILE A 241 15.25 -12.10 11.82
CA ILE A 241 13.90 -12.36 12.34
C ILE A 241 13.91 -13.29 13.56
N GLU A 242 14.91 -14.16 13.71
CA GLU A 242 14.98 -15.12 14.81
C GLU A 242 15.32 -14.46 16.15
N ASN A 243 16.01 -13.31 16.12
CA ASN A 243 16.51 -12.61 17.29
C ASN A 243 15.67 -11.39 17.70
N VAL A 244 14.63 -11.05 16.93
CA VAL A 244 13.78 -9.89 17.22
C VAL A 244 12.71 -10.23 18.26
N LYS A 245 12.52 -9.32 19.22
CA LYS A 245 11.49 -9.47 20.25
C LYS A 245 10.10 -9.31 19.61
N THR A 246 9.17 -10.20 19.97
CA THR A 246 7.77 -10.12 19.48
C THR A 246 7.09 -8.76 19.66
N PRO A 247 7.26 -8.02 20.78
CA PRO A 247 6.72 -6.67 20.95
C PRO A 247 7.24 -5.64 19.93
N ASP A 248 8.51 -5.75 19.51
CA ASP A 248 9.09 -4.91 18.45
C ASP A 248 8.43 -5.22 17.11
N VAL A 249 8.23 -6.52 16.81
CA VAL A 249 7.53 -6.97 15.61
C VAL A 249 6.11 -6.44 15.58
N HIS A 250 5.39 -6.54 16.70
CA HIS A 250 4.04 -5.99 16.81
C HIS A 250 4.03 -4.50 16.54
N THR A 251 4.93 -3.74 17.16
CA THR A 251 5.02 -2.28 16.95
C THR A 251 5.26 -1.94 15.49
N PHE A 252 6.17 -2.66 14.83
CA PHE A 252 6.45 -2.47 13.40
C PHE A 252 5.22 -2.76 12.54
N LEU A 253 4.58 -3.92 12.70
CA LEU A 253 3.40 -4.27 11.91
C LEU A 253 2.23 -3.31 12.18
N GLN A 254 2.06 -2.90 13.44
CA GLN A 254 1.04 -1.92 13.82
C GLN A 254 1.30 -0.58 13.14
N LEU A 255 2.56 -0.10 13.06
CA LEU A 255 2.90 1.12 12.31
C LEU A 255 2.47 1.00 10.83
N LEU A 256 2.78 -0.13 10.18
CA LEU A 256 2.46 -0.33 8.77
C LEU A 256 0.96 -0.24 8.51
N VAL A 257 0.16 -0.88 9.37
CA VAL A 257 -1.31 -0.87 9.29
C VAL A 257 -1.85 0.52 9.60
N THR A 258 -1.37 1.14 10.68
CA THR A 258 -1.84 2.46 11.17
C THR A 258 -1.67 3.54 10.10
N PHE A 259 -0.54 3.55 9.39
CA PHE A 259 -0.25 4.55 8.35
C PHE A 259 -0.58 4.09 6.91
N GLY A 260 -1.08 2.86 6.74
CA GLY A 260 -1.40 2.31 5.43
C GLY A 260 -0.20 2.33 4.46
N ILE A 261 0.96 1.87 4.93
CA ILE A 261 2.24 1.88 4.21
C ILE A 261 2.77 0.46 3.91
N VAL A 262 1.89 -0.55 3.94
CA VAL A 262 2.21 -1.94 3.59
C VAL A 262 2.68 -2.01 2.14
N LYS A 263 3.87 -2.59 1.92
CA LYS A 263 4.46 -2.80 0.59
C LYS A 263 4.16 -4.20 0.06
N LYS A 264 3.86 -4.32 -1.23
CA LYS A 264 3.58 -5.64 -1.84
C LYS A 264 4.85 -6.47 -1.98
N GLU A 265 5.99 -5.79 -2.10
CA GLU A 265 7.31 -6.38 -2.30
C GLU A 265 7.84 -7.02 -1.01
N ASP A 266 7.42 -6.52 0.16
CA ASP A 266 7.86 -6.99 1.48
C ASP A 266 6.92 -8.08 2.07
N VAL A 267 5.95 -8.59 1.30
CA VAL A 267 4.92 -9.52 1.79
C VAL A 267 5.51 -10.77 2.46
N ASP A 268 6.60 -11.32 1.90
CA ASP A 268 7.25 -12.51 2.47
C ASP A 268 7.91 -12.21 3.82
N LEU A 269 8.48 -11.02 3.99
CA LEU A 269 9.02 -10.56 5.27
C LEU A 269 7.89 -10.44 6.29
N TYR A 270 6.77 -9.79 5.93
CA TYR A 270 5.63 -9.65 6.83
C TYR A 270 5.06 -11.01 7.24
N ARG A 271 4.98 -11.96 6.30
CA ARG A 271 4.54 -13.34 6.59
C ARG A 271 5.44 -14.01 7.62
N LYS A 272 6.76 -13.97 7.43
CA LYS A 272 7.73 -14.55 8.36
C LYS A 272 7.63 -13.94 9.76
N LEU A 273 7.50 -12.61 9.84
CA LEU A 273 7.36 -11.88 11.10
C LEU A 273 6.08 -12.28 11.87
N VAL A 274 4.95 -12.38 11.17
CA VAL A 274 3.68 -12.80 11.76
C VAL A 274 3.75 -14.26 12.24
N VAL A 275 4.27 -15.18 11.42
CA VAL A 275 4.39 -16.60 11.78
C VAL A 275 5.32 -16.79 12.97
N GLY A 276 6.48 -16.12 12.99
CA GLY A 276 7.41 -16.15 14.12
C GLY A 276 6.83 -15.53 15.42
N SER A 277 5.73 -14.78 15.31
CA SER A 277 5.04 -14.13 16.43
C SER A 277 3.64 -14.69 16.68
N ALA A 278 3.25 -15.80 16.05
CA ALA A 278 1.85 -16.26 15.97
C ALA A 278 1.18 -16.56 17.32
N TRP A 279 1.96 -16.85 18.37
CA TRP A 279 1.45 -17.05 19.74
C TRP A 279 0.76 -15.84 20.38
N ARG A 280 0.88 -14.64 19.79
CA ARG A 280 0.24 -13.42 20.30
C ARG A 280 -1.16 -13.29 19.74
N LYS A 281 -2.15 -13.13 20.62
CA LYS A 281 -3.59 -12.99 20.30
C LYS A 281 -3.92 -11.96 19.20
N GLN A 282 -3.12 -10.89 19.06
CA GLN A 282 -3.37 -9.82 18.07
C GLN A 282 -2.80 -10.10 16.67
N MET A 283 -1.90 -11.08 16.51
CA MET A 283 -1.23 -11.33 15.23
C MET A 283 -2.17 -11.77 14.10
N PRO A 284 -3.21 -12.61 14.34
CA PRO A 284 -4.18 -12.94 13.28
C PRO A 284 -4.92 -11.71 12.73
N LYS A 285 -5.33 -10.79 13.60
CA LYS A 285 -6.00 -9.53 13.21
C LYS A 285 -5.07 -8.64 12.36
N LEU A 286 -3.79 -8.58 12.73
CA LEU A 286 -2.78 -7.87 11.96
C LEU A 286 -2.50 -8.53 10.62
N ALA A 287 -2.41 -9.86 10.55
CA ALA A 287 -2.20 -10.59 9.30
C ALA A 287 -3.25 -10.24 8.24
N VAL A 288 -4.53 -10.22 8.63
CA VAL A 288 -5.63 -9.82 7.75
C VAL A 288 -5.46 -8.35 7.32
N SER A 289 -5.13 -7.46 8.25
CA SER A 289 -4.94 -6.03 7.98
C SER A 289 -3.73 -5.73 7.07
N LEU A 290 -2.74 -6.63 7.04
CA LEU A 290 -1.57 -6.58 6.17
C LEU A 290 -1.84 -7.18 4.77
N GLY A 291 -3.04 -7.70 4.51
CA GLY A 291 -3.38 -8.37 3.25
C GLY A 291 -2.79 -9.78 3.14
N LEU A 292 -2.53 -10.44 4.27
CA LEU A 292 -1.98 -11.79 4.34
C LEU A 292 -3.05 -12.87 4.59
N GLY A 293 -4.34 -12.53 4.54
CA GLY A 293 -5.44 -13.47 4.85
C GLY A 293 -5.34 -14.80 4.11
N ASP A 294 -5.22 -14.76 2.78
CA ASP A 294 -5.09 -15.96 1.93
C ASP A 294 -3.65 -16.53 1.89
N LYS A 295 -2.74 -15.85 2.58
CA LYS A 295 -1.31 -16.14 2.61
C LYS A 295 -0.87 -16.47 4.02
N MET A 296 -1.70 -17.04 4.87
CA MET A 296 -1.31 -17.63 6.15
C MET A 296 -1.57 -19.14 6.12
N PRO A 297 -0.74 -19.96 6.80
CA PRO A 297 -0.99 -21.39 6.94
C PRO A 297 -2.23 -21.69 7.77
#